data_AF-A0A396JJB3-F1
#
_entry.id   AF-A0A396JJB3-F1
#
_cell.length_a   1.000
_cell.length_b   1.000
_cell.length_c   1.000
_cell.angle_alpha   90.00
_cell.angle_beta   90.00
_cell.angle_gamma   90.00
#
_symmetry.space_group_name_H-M   'P 1'
#
loop_
_entity.id
_entity.type
_entity.pdbx_description
1 polymer ?
#
loop_
_entity_poly.entity_id
_entity_poly.type
_entity_poly.pdbx_seq_one_letter_code
_entity_poly.pdbx_strand_id
1 'polypeptide(L)'
;MIYYMDSLPGGHPNIDVVRKKFMNAMCICRSLNPKLKSKSSIIPWKKIKCPIQTNGIDCGYFVMRFMKEIILANQDMIPENYFGDYKCKTYSKDKLVEVEEDWATFMVEYLRDYIAQRLTL
;
A
#
# COMPACT_ATOMS: atom_id res chain seq x y z
N MET A 1 -3.79 -0.20 -16.28
CA MET A 1 -3.47 0.20 -14.89
C MET A 1 -4.62 -0.25 -13.99
N ILE A 2 -4.32 -1.06 -12.97
CA ILE A 2 -5.29 -1.61 -12.00
C ILE A 2 -4.98 -0.95 -10.65
N TYR A 3 -6.01 -0.63 -9.87
CA TYR A 3 -5.88 0.03 -8.57
C TYR A 3 -6.50 -0.79 -7.45
N TYR A 4 -5.89 -0.70 -6.27
CA TYR A 4 -6.21 -1.48 -5.08
C TYR A 4 -6.61 -0.54 -3.94
N MET A 5 -7.65 -0.90 -3.18
CA MET A 5 -8.12 -0.18 -2.00
C MET A 5 -8.29 -1.17 -0.86
N ASP A 6 -7.92 -0.74 0.36
CA ASP A 6 -8.16 -1.54 1.55
C ASP A 6 -9.68 -1.70 1.77
N SER A 7 -10.09 -2.93 2.07
CA SER A 7 -11.49 -3.25 2.30
C SER A 7 -11.80 -3.04 3.77
N LEU A 8 -12.17 -1.81 4.13
CA LEU A 8 -12.67 -1.54 5.48
C LEU A 8 -13.85 -2.49 5.81
N PRO A 9 -13.87 -3.09 7.00
CA PRO A 9 -14.96 -3.95 7.42
C PRO A 9 -16.31 -3.22 7.35
N GLY A 10 -17.36 -3.90 6.89
CA GLY A 10 -18.74 -3.41 7.00
C GLY A 10 -19.33 -2.66 5.80
N GLY A 11 -18.70 -2.70 4.61
CA GLY A 11 -19.30 -2.08 3.41
C GLY A 11 -19.54 -0.59 3.60
N HIS A 12 -18.55 0.10 4.18
CA HIS A 12 -18.68 1.50 4.57
C HIS A 12 -19.07 2.35 3.34
N PRO A 13 -20.07 3.24 3.45
CA PRO A 13 -20.53 4.12 2.34
C PRO A 13 -19.44 5.05 1.78
N ASN A 14 -18.22 5.00 2.32
CA ASN A 14 -17.09 5.82 1.93
C ASN A 14 -16.27 5.20 0.79
N ILE A 15 -16.34 3.87 0.54
CA ILE A 15 -15.53 3.28 -0.54
C ILE A 15 -15.97 3.77 -1.93
N ASP A 16 -17.27 3.93 -2.14
CA ASP A 16 -17.80 4.50 -3.38
C ASP A 16 -17.53 6.00 -3.50
N VAL A 17 -17.51 6.72 -2.38
CA VAL A 17 -17.13 8.14 -2.34
C VAL A 17 -15.65 8.32 -2.68
N VAL A 18 -14.76 7.52 -2.08
CA VAL A 18 -13.32 7.54 -2.38
C VAL A 18 -13.08 7.13 -3.82
N ARG A 19 -13.75 6.07 -4.30
CA ARG A 19 -13.71 5.63 -5.70
C ARG A 19 -14.11 6.78 -6.63
N LYS A 20 -15.23 7.47 -6.36
CA LYS A 20 -15.70 8.61 -7.15
C LYS A 20 -14.69 9.77 -7.14
N LYS A 21 -14.15 10.13 -5.98
CA LYS A 21 -13.11 11.18 -5.86
C LYS A 21 -11.87 10.83 -6.66
N PHE A 22 -11.41 9.58 -6.58
CA PHE A 22 -10.26 9.09 -7.33
C PHE A 22 -10.50 9.14 -8.84
N MET A 23 -11.65 8.66 -9.30
CA MET A 23 -12.04 8.72 -10.71
C MET A 23 -12.09 10.17 -11.22
N ASN A 24 -12.63 11.09 -10.42
CA ASN A 24 -12.65 12.52 -10.77
C ASN A 24 -11.23 13.09 -10.91
N ALA A 25 -10.33 12.80 -9.96
CA ALA A 25 -8.93 13.24 -10.03
C ALA A 25 -8.21 12.67 -11.27
N MET A 26 -8.45 11.41 -11.60
CA MET A 26 -7.90 10.77 -12.80
C MET A 26 -8.45 11.40 -14.09
N CYS A 27 -9.73 11.75 -14.15
CA CYS A 27 -10.31 12.48 -15.27
C CYS A 27 -9.65 13.85 -15.46
N ILE A 28 -9.42 14.60 -14.38
CA ILE A 28 -8.72 15.88 -14.42
C ILE A 28 -7.27 15.70 -14.89
N CYS A 29 -6.54 14.74 -14.34
CA CYS A 29 -5.15 14.47 -14.74
C CYS A 29 -5.05 14.14 -16.24
N ARG A 30 -5.99 13.35 -16.77
CA ARG A 30 -6.06 12.99 -18.20
C ARG A 30 -6.45 14.17 -19.09
N SER A 31 -7.35 15.05 -18.65
CA SER A 31 -7.72 16.24 -19.43
C SER A 31 -6.55 17.21 -19.53
N LEU A 32 -5.75 17.33 -18.46
CA LEU A 32 -4.53 18.14 -18.43
C LEU A 32 -3.37 17.51 -19.22
N ASN A 33 -3.39 16.19 -19.43
CA ASN A 33 -2.32 15.46 -20.13
C ASN A 33 -2.86 14.64 -21.32
N PRO A 34 -3.06 15.26 -22.50
CA PRO A 34 -3.63 14.61 -23.68
C PRO A 34 -2.87 13.36 -24.17
N LYS A 35 -1.59 13.20 -23.78
CA LYS A 35 -0.76 12.03 -24.08
C LYS A 35 -1.14 10.80 -23.22
N LEU A 36 -1.82 10.99 -22.08
CA LEU A 36 -2.31 9.94 -21.17
C LEU A 36 -3.71 9.44 -21.54
N LYS A 37 -4.22 9.74 -22.75
CA LYS A 37 -5.51 9.28 -23.25
C LYS A 37 -5.52 7.75 -23.41
N SER A 38 -5.87 7.05 -22.34
CA SER A 38 -6.28 5.64 -22.36
C SER A 38 -7.57 5.48 -23.18
N LYS A 39 -7.68 4.42 -23.99
CA LYS A 39 -8.90 4.05 -24.74
C LYS A 39 -10.11 3.74 -23.84
N SER A 40 -9.88 3.44 -22.56
CA SER A 40 -10.94 3.24 -21.57
C SER A 40 -10.84 4.30 -20.46
N SER A 41 -11.96 4.99 -20.20
CA SER A 41 -12.13 5.87 -19.04
C SER A 41 -12.27 5.07 -17.75
N ILE A 42 -12.70 3.80 -17.85
CA ILE A 42 -13.04 2.93 -16.73
C ILE A 42 -11.78 2.25 -16.21
N ILE A 43 -11.50 2.50 -14.93
CA ILE A 43 -10.43 1.86 -14.18
C ILE A 43 -11.03 0.66 -13.46
N PRO A 44 -10.55 -0.58 -13.71
CA PRO A 44 -11.01 -1.75 -12.99
C PRO A 44 -10.51 -1.68 -11.54
N TRP A 45 -11.45 -1.74 -10.59
CA TRP A 45 -11.17 -1.86 -9.17
C TRP A 45 -11.23 -3.32 -8.77
N LYS A 46 -10.16 -3.83 -8.17
CA LYS A 46 -10.11 -5.22 -7.69
C LYS A 46 -10.02 -5.25 -6.18
N LYS A 47 -10.85 -6.10 -5.56
CA LYS A 47 -10.73 -6.46 -4.15
C LYS A 47 -9.72 -7.58 -4.05
N ILE A 48 -8.62 -7.31 -3.36
CA ILE A 48 -7.55 -8.28 -3.10
C ILE A 48 -7.73 -8.89 -1.71
N LYS A 49 -7.33 -10.15 -1.54
CA LYS A 49 -7.22 -10.76 -0.23
C LYS A 49 -5.85 -10.41 0.37
N CYS A 50 -5.85 -9.80 1.54
CA CYS A 50 -4.66 -9.44 2.31
C CYS A 50 -4.79 -9.91 3.77
N PRO A 51 -3.70 -9.92 4.57
CA PRO A 51 -3.75 -10.34 5.96
C PRO A 51 -4.43 -9.24 6.76
N ILE A 52 -5.32 -9.63 7.66
CA ILE A 52 -6.19 -8.73 8.40
C ILE A 52 -5.74 -8.74 9.85
N GLN A 53 -5.52 -7.56 10.42
CA GLN A 53 -5.26 -7.43 11.85
C GLN A 53 -6.49 -7.84 12.66
N THR A 54 -6.28 -8.50 13.78
CA THR A 54 -7.37 -8.83 14.73
C THR A 54 -7.53 -7.77 15.82
N ASN A 55 -6.54 -6.89 15.97
CA ASN A 55 -6.59 -5.75 16.88
C ASN A 55 -6.83 -4.44 16.10
N GLY A 56 -7.00 -3.33 16.81
CA GLY A 56 -7.23 -2.01 16.21
C GLY A 56 -6.00 -1.10 16.17
N ILE A 57 -4.80 -1.60 16.53
CA ILE A 57 -3.62 -0.76 16.79
C ILE A 57 -2.46 -1.04 15.82
N ASP A 58 -2.42 -2.21 15.19
CA ASP A 58 -1.29 -2.62 14.35
C ASP A 58 -1.48 -2.26 12.86
N CYS A 59 -2.49 -1.46 12.51
CA CYS A 59 -2.90 -1.23 11.13
C CYS A 59 -1.75 -0.71 10.26
N GLY A 60 -0.95 0.22 10.80
CA GLY A 60 0.22 0.76 10.13
C GLY A 60 1.25 -0.32 9.80
N TYR A 61 1.58 -1.19 10.76
CA TYR A 61 2.53 -2.29 10.56
C TYR A 61 2.03 -3.30 9.53
N PHE A 62 0.73 -3.60 9.51
CA PHE A 62 0.14 -4.46 8.49
C PHE A 62 0.28 -3.88 7.08
N VAL A 63 -0.01 -2.58 6.91
CA VAL A 63 0.13 -1.91 5.61
C VAL A 63 1.61 -1.88 5.19
N MET A 64 2.53 -1.53 6.08
CA MET A 64 3.96 -1.49 5.79
C MET A 64 4.51 -2.87 5.41
N ARG A 65 4.15 -3.91 6.16
CA ARG A 65 4.52 -5.29 5.85
C ARG A 65 4.01 -5.72 4.47
N PHE A 66 2.74 -5.44 4.18
CA PHE A 66 2.12 -5.78 2.90
C PHE A 66 2.79 -5.07 1.71
N MET A 67 3.08 -3.78 1.86
CA MET A 67 3.81 -3.01 0.84
C MET A 67 5.23 -3.56 0.61
N LYS A 68 5.96 -3.90 1.69
CA LYS A 68 7.28 -4.53 1.60
C LYS A 68 7.21 -5.81 0.78
N GLU A 69 6.25 -6.68 1.06
CA GLU A 69 6.09 -7.94 0.31
C GLU A 69 5.72 -7.70 -1.17
N ILE A 70 4.87 -6.72 -1.49
CA ILE A 70 4.52 -6.39 -2.89
C ILE A 70 5.76 -5.95 -3.66
N ILE A 71 6.56 -5.05 -3.06
CA ILE A 71 7.77 -4.51 -3.68
C ILE A 71 8.79 -5.64 -3.89
N LEU A 72 9.03 -6.47 -2.87
CA LEU A 72 9.98 -7.57 -2.93
C LEU A 72 9.55 -8.70 -3.86
N ALA A 73 8.24 -8.92 -4.05
CA ALA A 73 7.74 -9.88 -5.04
C ALA A 73 8.13 -9.49 -6.47
N ASN A 74 8.42 -8.20 -6.72
CA ASN A 74 8.86 -7.66 -8.01
C ASN A 74 7.96 -8.11 -9.17
N GLN A 75 6.65 -8.06 -8.95
CA GLN A 75 5.63 -8.43 -9.93
C GLN A 75 4.96 -7.18 -10.50
N ASP A 76 4.58 -7.24 -11.78
CA ASP A 76 3.84 -6.16 -12.43
C ASP A 76 2.40 -6.01 -11.89
N MET A 77 1.90 -7.02 -11.17
CA MET A 77 0.55 -7.05 -10.60
C MET A 77 0.52 -7.74 -9.24
N ILE A 78 -0.38 -7.25 -8.36
CA ILE A 78 -0.70 -7.88 -7.09
C ILE A 78 -1.68 -9.04 -7.37
N PRO A 79 -1.34 -10.29 -7.02
CA PRO A 79 -2.26 -11.41 -7.19
C PRO A 79 -3.54 -11.21 -6.37
N GLU A 80 -4.71 -11.57 -6.93
CA GLU A 80 -5.99 -11.45 -6.22
C GLU A 80 -6.04 -12.34 -4.97
N ASN A 81 -5.47 -13.55 -5.10
CA ASN A 81 -5.14 -14.44 -4.01
C ASN A 81 -3.66 -14.26 -3.65
N TYR A 82 -3.31 -13.07 -3.19
CA TYR A 82 -1.96 -12.68 -2.80
C TYR A 82 -1.30 -13.72 -1.88
N PHE A 83 -2.13 -14.36 -1.05
CA PHE A 83 -1.77 -15.51 -0.27
C PHE A 83 -2.61 -16.71 -0.72
N GLY A 84 -1.99 -17.66 -1.42
CA GLY A 84 -2.61 -18.95 -1.76
C GLY A 84 -2.87 -19.83 -0.53
N ASP A 85 -3.17 -21.10 -0.75
CA ASP A 85 -3.68 -22.07 0.24
C ASP A 85 -2.78 -22.35 1.48
N TYR A 86 -1.69 -21.61 1.67
CA TYR A 86 -0.72 -21.80 2.75
C TYR A 86 -0.19 -20.53 3.44
N LYS A 87 -0.77 -19.33 3.30
CA LYS A 87 -0.13 -18.12 3.88
C LYS A 87 -1.11 -17.16 4.60
N CYS A 88 -1.08 -17.20 5.93
CA CYS A 88 -1.55 -16.19 6.89
C CYS A 88 -2.79 -15.32 6.55
N LYS A 89 -3.92 -15.62 7.20
CA LYS A 89 -5.06 -14.68 7.34
C LYS A 89 -4.70 -13.40 8.13
N THR A 90 -3.61 -13.44 8.89
CA THR A 90 -3.11 -12.34 9.73
C THR A 90 -1.60 -12.47 9.88
N TYR A 91 -0.86 -11.37 10.05
CA TYR A 91 0.59 -11.46 10.28
C TYR A 91 0.89 -11.95 11.70
N SER A 92 1.98 -12.70 11.86
CA SER A 92 2.51 -13.03 13.19
C SER A 92 3.18 -11.80 13.81
N LYS A 93 3.34 -11.79 15.13
CA LYS A 93 4.09 -10.73 15.83
C LYS A 93 5.50 -10.56 15.29
N ASP A 94 6.21 -11.66 15.03
CA ASP A 94 7.57 -11.62 14.49
C ASP A 94 7.64 -10.87 13.15
N LYS A 95 6.60 -10.98 12.30
CA LYS A 95 6.52 -10.23 11.05
C LYS A 95 6.29 -8.73 11.24
N LEU A 96 5.66 -8.33 12.34
CA LEU A 96 5.48 -6.92 12.69
C LEU A 96 6.76 -6.36 13.33
N VAL A 97 7.42 -7.15 14.19
CA VAL A 97 8.73 -6.81 14.77
C VAL A 97 9.77 -6.63 13.67
N GLU A 98 9.81 -7.48 12.65
CA GLU A 98 10.69 -7.30 11.47
C GLU A 98 10.51 -5.90 10.84
N VAL A 99 9.26 -5.43 10.71
CA VAL A 99 8.98 -4.09 10.18
C VAL A 99 9.45 -3.00 11.13
N GLU A 100 9.23 -3.17 12.44
CA GLU A 100 9.71 -2.22 13.45
C GLU A 100 11.24 -2.09 13.44
N GLU A 101 11.96 -3.20 13.38
CA GLU A 101 13.42 -3.26 13.33
C GLU A 101 13.97 -2.62 12.04
N ASP A 102 13.37 -2.91 10.88
CA ASP A 102 13.73 -2.27 9.61
C ASP A 102 13.59 -0.75 9.69
N TRP A 103 12.47 -0.25 10.23
CA TRP A 103 12.20 1.17 10.36
C TRP A 103 13.14 1.84 11.36
N ALA A 104 13.38 1.21 12.50
CA ALA A 104 14.31 1.71 13.50
C ALA A 104 15.72 1.83 12.91
N THR A 105 16.17 0.81 12.17
CA THR A 105 17.48 0.79 11.49
C THR A 105 17.58 1.92 10.48
N PHE A 106 16.59 2.03 9.58
CA PHE A 106 16.55 3.10 8.58
C PHE A 106 16.61 4.50 9.21
N MET A 107 15.82 4.74 10.27
CA MET A 107 15.79 6.04 10.94
C MET A 107 17.11 6.38 11.63
N VAL A 108 17.77 5.40 12.26
CA VAL A 108 19.07 5.59 12.89
C VAL A 108 20.14 5.93 11.84
N GLU A 109 20.16 5.23 10.71
CA GLU A 109 21.09 5.49 9.61
C GLU A 109 20.82 6.86 8.98
N TYR A 110 19.56 7.16 8.70
CA TYR A 110 19.15 8.46 8.15
C TYR A 110 19.56 9.63 9.05
N LEU A 111 19.32 9.52 10.37
CA LEU A 111 19.70 10.55 11.33
C LEU A 111 21.21 10.70 11.45
N ARG A 112 21.95 9.58 11.42
CA ARG A 112 23.42 9.58 11.43
C ARG A 112 23.95 10.36 10.22
N ASP A 113 23.45 10.05 9.03
CA ASP A 113 23.89 10.70 7.79
C ASP A 113 23.50 12.19 7.77
N TYR A 114 22.29 12.52 8.21
CA TYR A 114 21.82 13.89 8.32
C TYR A 114 22.70 14.74 9.26
N ILE A 115 23.08 14.19 10.42
CA ILE A 115 23.96 14.87 11.38
C ILE A 115 25.37 15.02 10.80
N ALA A 116 25.91 13.96 10.20
CA ALA A 116 27.24 13.99 9.58
C ALA A 116 27.35 15.10 8.55
N GLN A 117 26.37 15.21 7.64
CA GLN A 117 26.33 16.26 6.61
C GLN A 117 26.27 17.68 7.19
N ARG A 118 25.65 17.86 8.37
CA ARG A 118 25.53 19.16 9.04
C ARG A 118 26.74 19.55 9.89
N LEU A 119 27.52 18.57 10.34
CA LEU A 119 28.77 18.80 11.09
C LEU A 119 29.99 18.95 10.17
N THR A 120 29.86 18.61 8.88
CA THR A 120 30.89 18.85 7.85
C THR A 120 30.79 20.20 7.15
N LEU A 121 29.93 21.11 7.65
CA LEU A 121 29.85 22.54 7.29
C LEU A 121 30.41 23.38 8.44
#